data_AF-A0A6J2XYR6-F1
#
_entry.id   AF-A0A6J2XYR6-F1
#
_cell.length_a   1.000
_cell.length_b   1.000
_cell.length_c   1.000
_cell.angle_alpha   90.00
_cell.angle_beta   90.00
_cell.angle_gamma   90.00
#
_symmetry.space_group_name_H-M   'P 1'
#
loop_
_entity.id
_entity.type
_entity.pdbx_description
1 polymer ?
#
loop_
_entity_poly.entity_id
_entity_poly.type
_entity_poly.pdbx_seq_one_letter_code
_entity_poly.pdbx_strand_id
1 'polypeptide(L)'
;MSQTFTLKGRSSCLSVDINPPIELDSRYSYSLALISLSTWNSIPNIEPGRNKFHYSVDDQESRPVNFRGEDIVIRLSLKRMGLTFKPYYLNTRSQSNQSVSTCTPKQTLTSRVYFSFTILSANMDSVSEKLQIFQPVNVDESIAREEWHTYHPFTKSFKNSDEIEIVINQQDVFMDISQAELYIEAKFLEEVSTVVKTGKCSLTNNVGAFLFESITYELNGKVIDKVRDPGLISTVKSLLCLNQNESTALDVAGWNWPNGTVKSYEPQTDNFSLLIPLNFLLNVFSDYTSAIMGTQKLKLVRAKKDDNCYVNSEGNKKADITILNIELRDKPVFIGFRKWEIHELPALRQARKDVWTVKAASERARYVVVFFQEDRKDNYKADGTYFDNLKITDVKLYLNSEAYPYESLDLNFKTRQFTKAYSMYTDFQKSYLGKINSEPLLDFTAFASRALFVIDCSKQNEALKSNVIDVKLEFESSENFPENTRAFCIIIYDRVMEYLPLSGHVRTLI
;
A
#
# COMPACT_ATOMS: atom_id res chain seq x y z
N MET A 1 -6.77 28.59 -26.50
CA MET A 1 -8.15 28.39 -26.02
C MET A 1 -8.17 27.03 -25.33
N SER A 2 -8.40 26.93 -24.02
CA SER A 2 -8.53 25.64 -23.33
C SER A 2 -10.01 25.30 -23.20
N GLN A 3 -10.43 24.15 -23.72
CA GLN A 3 -11.78 23.62 -23.53
C GLN A 3 -11.69 22.30 -22.76
N THR A 4 -12.60 22.12 -21.81
CA THR A 4 -12.70 20.92 -20.96
C THR A 4 -13.78 19.99 -21.53
N PHE A 5 -13.47 18.70 -21.64
CA PHE A 5 -14.39 17.68 -22.14
C PHE A 5 -14.97 16.86 -20.99
N THR A 6 -16.28 16.58 -21.02
CA THR A 6 -16.95 15.73 -20.01
C THR A 6 -17.73 14.61 -20.69
N LEU A 7 -17.46 13.37 -20.32
CA LEU A 7 -18.15 12.18 -20.81
C LEU A 7 -19.37 11.90 -19.92
N LYS A 8 -20.57 11.76 -20.50
CA LYS A 8 -21.79 11.33 -19.79
C LYS A 8 -22.40 10.10 -20.46
N GLY A 9 -22.74 9.09 -19.66
CA GLY A 9 -23.48 7.90 -20.09
C GLY A 9 -22.62 6.79 -20.71
N ARG A 10 -23.25 5.93 -21.53
CA ARG A 10 -22.64 4.76 -22.19
C ARG A 10 -22.00 5.06 -23.56
N SER A 11 -21.73 6.34 -23.86
CA SER A 11 -21.13 6.75 -25.14
C SER A 11 -19.61 6.57 -25.12
N SER A 12 -19.01 6.17 -26.24
CA SER A 12 -17.56 6.06 -26.43
C SER A 12 -16.98 7.20 -27.30
N CYS A 13 -17.80 8.18 -27.67
CA CYS A 13 -17.43 9.29 -28.55
C CYS A 13 -17.34 10.63 -27.80
N LEU A 14 -16.28 11.41 -28.06
CA LEU A 14 -16.03 12.76 -27.54
C LEU A 14 -16.04 13.76 -28.70
N SER A 15 -16.97 14.72 -28.72
CA SER A 15 -17.05 15.78 -29.74
C SER A 15 -17.36 17.14 -29.09
N VAL A 16 -16.76 18.23 -29.58
CA VAL A 16 -17.09 19.59 -29.17
C VAL A 16 -17.10 20.52 -30.38
N ASP A 17 -18.04 21.46 -30.41
CA ASP A 17 -18.10 22.50 -31.42
C ASP A 17 -17.40 23.77 -30.88
N ILE A 18 -16.49 24.34 -31.68
CA ILE A 18 -15.80 25.58 -31.31
C ILE A 18 -16.63 26.78 -31.77
N ASN A 19 -17.14 27.55 -30.80
CA ASN A 19 -17.94 28.75 -31.04
C ASN A 19 -17.41 29.92 -30.18
N PRO A 20 -17.09 31.10 -30.75
CA PRO A 20 -17.15 31.46 -32.17
C PRO A 20 -16.15 30.67 -33.04
N PRO A 21 -16.46 30.48 -34.34
CA PRO A 21 -15.56 29.78 -35.26
C PRO A 21 -14.19 30.47 -35.33
N ILE A 22 -13.13 29.69 -35.48
CA ILE A 22 -11.77 30.22 -35.58
C ILE A 22 -11.59 30.83 -36.98
N GLU A 23 -11.49 32.16 -37.04
CA GLU A 23 -11.17 32.89 -38.26
C GLU A 23 -9.66 32.86 -38.54
N LEU A 24 -9.28 32.40 -39.74
CA LEU A 24 -7.88 32.25 -40.16
C LEU A 24 -7.56 33.21 -41.30
N ASP A 25 -6.46 33.97 -41.21
CA ASP A 25 -6.03 34.93 -42.24
C ASP A 25 -5.59 34.21 -43.52
N SER A 26 -6.27 34.48 -44.64
CA SER A 26 -6.08 33.83 -45.94
C SER A 26 -4.68 33.98 -46.56
N ARG A 27 -3.82 34.84 -46.00
CA ARG A 27 -2.44 35.06 -46.47
C ARG A 27 -1.44 34.03 -45.95
N TYR A 28 -1.80 33.25 -44.93
CA TYR A 28 -0.90 32.29 -44.29
C TYR A 28 -1.43 30.85 -44.42
N SER A 29 -0.51 29.89 -44.45
CA SER A 29 -0.82 28.46 -44.39
C SER A 29 -0.85 28.00 -42.93
N TYR A 30 -1.93 27.39 -42.49
CA TYR A 30 -2.08 26.88 -41.13
C TYR A 30 -2.07 25.36 -41.08
N SER A 31 -1.69 24.82 -39.91
CA SER A 31 -1.58 23.39 -39.64
C SER A 31 -2.23 23.10 -38.28
N LEU A 32 -3.09 22.08 -38.20
CA LEU A 32 -3.68 21.61 -36.94
C LEU A 32 -2.92 20.37 -36.42
N ALA A 33 -2.23 20.49 -35.30
CA ALA A 33 -1.53 19.36 -34.69
C ALA A 33 -2.12 19.04 -33.32
N LEU A 34 -2.24 17.75 -33.00
CA LEU A 34 -2.41 17.30 -31.62
C LEU A 34 -1.03 17.34 -30.97
N ILE A 35 -0.80 18.34 -30.10
CA ILE A 35 0.51 18.57 -29.47
C ILE A 35 0.73 17.59 -28.31
N SER A 36 -0.31 17.30 -27.54
CA SER A 36 -0.29 16.30 -26.46
C SER A 36 -1.70 15.84 -26.12
N LEU A 37 -1.83 14.60 -25.61
CA LEU A 37 -3.06 14.06 -25.04
C LEU A 37 -2.76 13.55 -23.64
N SER A 38 -3.15 14.32 -22.63
CA SER A 38 -2.94 13.97 -21.22
C SER A 38 -4.26 13.49 -20.62
N THR A 39 -4.41 12.19 -20.40
CA THR A 39 -5.67 11.59 -19.94
C THR A 39 -5.75 11.39 -18.43
N TRP A 40 -4.64 11.57 -17.70
CA TRP A 40 -4.58 11.46 -16.23
C TRP A 40 -5.29 10.22 -15.67
N ASN A 41 -5.19 9.08 -16.38
CA ASN A 41 -5.89 7.82 -16.08
C ASN A 41 -7.43 7.89 -16.04
N SER A 42 -8.03 8.99 -16.50
CA SER A 42 -9.49 9.19 -16.56
C SER A 42 -10.15 8.41 -17.70
N ILE A 43 -9.37 7.89 -18.65
CA ILE A 43 -9.85 7.10 -19.79
C ILE A 43 -9.10 5.75 -19.80
N PRO A 44 -9.76 4.64 -19.44
CA PRO A 44 -9.10 3.33 -19.44
C PRO A 44 -8.77 2.84 -20.87
N ASN A 45 -7.73 2.00 -21.00
CA ASN A 45 -7.34 1.26 -22.23
C ASN A 45 -6.63 2.03 -23.35
N ILE A 46 -5.96 3.16 -23.05
CA ILE A 46 -5.04 3.81 -23.99
C ILE A 46 -3.65 3.13 -23.92
N GLU A 47 -3.50 2.01 -24.63
CA GLU A 47 -2.23 1.32 -24.84
C GLU A 47 -1.48 1.83 -26.10
N PRO A 48 -0.15 2.07 -26.02
CA PRO A 48 0.67 2.38 -27.19
C PRO A 48 0.56 1.27 -28.26
N GLY A 49 0.36 1.64 -29.52
CA GLY A 49 0.31 0.66 -30.63
C GLY A 49 -1.04 -0.02 -30.89
N ARG A 50 -1.99 0.04 -29.96
CA ARG A 50 -3.32 -0.58 -30.12
C ARG A 50 -4.45 0.39 -30.38
N ASN A 51 -4.24 1.68 -30.09
CA ASN A 51 -5.21 2.74 -30.32
C ASN A 51 -4.95 3.45 -31.66
N LYS A 52 -6.02 3.87 -32.34
CA LYS A 52 -5.95 4.58 -33.64
C LYS A 52 -6.61 5.94 -33.54
N PHE A 53 -5.98 6.95 -34.11
CA PHE A 53 -6.57 8.28 -34.24
C PHE A 53 -7.26 8.41 -35.60
N HIS A 54 -8.49 8.92 -35.60
CA HIS A 54 -9.29 9.13 -36.81
C HIS A 54 -9.60 10.62 -36.96
N TYR A 55 -9.48 11.14 -38.18
CA TYR A 55 -9.97 12.46 -38.55
C TYR A 55 -10.81 12.36 -39.83
N SER A 56 -11.78 13.26 -39.95
CA SER A 56 -12.58 13.45 -41.17
C SER A 56 -12.59 14.94 -41.53
N VAL A 57 -12.46 15.23 -42.82
CA VAL A 57 -12.63 16.59 -43.38
C VAL A 57 -13.90 16.55 -44.21
N ASP A 58 -14.81 17.50 -43.98
CA ASP A 58 -16.06 17.68 -44.73
C ASP A 58 -16.87 16.39 -44.94
N ASP A 59 -17.23 15.74 -43.82
CA ASP A 59 -18.12 14.56 -43.77
C ASP A 59 -17.71 13.35 -44.66
N GLN A 60 -16.43 13.23 -45.03
CA GLN A 60 -15.90 12.05 -45.72
C GLN A 60 -15.38 10.95 -44.76
N GLU A 61 -15.31 9.71 -45.26
CA GLU A 61 -14.92 8.51 -44.49
C GLU A 61 -13.58 8.66 -43.74
N SER A 62 -13.61 8.26 -42.46
CA SER A 62 -12.49 8.39 -41.53
C SER A 62 -11.29 7.51 -41.91
N ARG A 63 -10.06 8.06 -41.89
CA ARG A 63 -8.83 7.28 -42.11
C ARG A 63 -8.04 7.08 -40.81
N PRO A 64 -7.59 5.85 -40.48
CA PRO A 64 -6.85 5.56 -39.24
C PRO A 64 -5.36 5.95 -39.31
N VAL A 65 -4.83 6.46 -38.20
CA VAL A 65 -3.38 6.62 -37.97
C VAL A 65 -2.94 5.77 -36.76
N ASN A 66 -1.90 4.95 -36.94
CA ASN A 66 -1.34 4.08 -35.90
C ASN A 66 -0.22 4.79 -35.13
N PHE A 67 -0.21 4.66 -33.80
CA PHE A 67 0.88 5.14 -32.96
C PHE A 67 1.95 4.04 -32.83
N ARG A 68 3.17 4.23 -33.34
CA ARG A 68 4.31 3.36 -33.03
C ARG A 68 5.33 4.16 -32.24
N GLY A 69 5.40 3.91 -30.93
CA GLY A 69 6.58 3.97 -30.03
C GLY A 69 7.53 5.17 -30.00
N GLU A 70 7.49 6.09 -30.95
CA GLU A 70 8.34 7.29 -31.04
C GLU A 70 7.44 8.52 -31.24
N ASP A 71 7.95 9.71 -30.94
CA ASP A 71 7.25 10.97 -31.15
C ASP A 71 6.83 11.13 -32.62
N ILE A 72 5.55 10.86 -32.91
CA ILE A 72 5.00 11.03 -34.24
C ILE A 72 4.54 12.47 -34.39
N VAL A 73 5.23 13.24 -35.24
CA VAL A 73 4.81 14.58 -35.65
C VAL A 73 3.99 14.48 -36.94
N ILE A 74 2.67 14.65 -36.84
CA ILE A 74 1.81 14.79 -38.02
C ILE A 74 1.81 16.26 -38.46
N ARG A 75 2.48 16.57 -39.58
CA ARG A 75 2.47 17.93 -40.16
C ARG A 75 1.39 18.06 -41.23
N LEU A 76 0.50 19.02 -41.07
CA LEU A 76 -0.38 19.52 -42.14
C LEU A 76 0.35 20.62 -42.92
N SER A 77 0.31 20.59 -44.25
CA SER A 77 0.77 21.71 -45.08
C SER A 77 -0.26 22.03 -46.14
N LEU A 78 -0.79 23.24 -46.09
CA LEU A 78 -1.64 23.81 -47.14
C LEU A 78 -0.74 24.57 -48.12
N LYS A 79 -0.34 23.94 -49.22
CA LYS A 79 0.17 24.66 -50.40
C LYS A 79 -0.98 24.85 -51.39
N ARG A 80 -0.96 26.00 -52.07
CA ARG A 80 -1.96 26.45 -53.05
C ARG A 80 -2.63 25.25 -53.77
N MET A 81 -3.93 25.12 -53.54
CA MET A 81 -4.85 24.15 -54.15
C MET A 81 -4.77 22.66 -53.73
N GLY A 82 -4.34 22.32 -52.51
CA GLY A 82 -4.65 20.98 -51.98
C GLY A 82 -4.17 20.69 -50.55
N LEU A 83 -4.93 19.86 -49.83
CA LEU A 83 -4.54 19.24 -48.54
C LEU A 83 -3.67 18.00 -48.83
N THR A 84 -2.47 17.93 -48.25
CA THR A 84 -1.59 16.75 -48.37
C THR A 84 -1.13 16.29 -46.98
N PHE A 85 -1.26 14.98 -46.70
CA PHE A 85 -0.80 14.35 -45.47
C PHE A 85 0.53 13.62 -45.70
N LYS A 86 1.54 13.84 -44.85
CA LYS A 86 2.78 13.05 -44.83
C LYS A 86 3.20 12.72 -43.39
N PRO A 87 3.38 11.44 -43.04
CA PRO A 87 4.02 11.06 -41.79
C PRO A 87 5.54 11.32 -41.86
N TYR A 88 6.13 11.79 -40.76
CA TYR A 88 7.58 11.92 -40.60
C TYR A 88 8.03 11.23 -39.31
N TYR A 89 9.07 10.41 -39.41
CA TYR A 89 9.75 9.80 -38.27
C TYR A 89 11.07 10.53 -38.03
N LEU A 90 11.41 10.79 -36.77
CA LEU A 90 12.58 11.57 -36.37
C LEU A 90 13.83 10.68 -36.17
N ASN A 91 14.11 9.77 -37.11
CA ASN A 91 15.48 9.38 -37.50
C ASN A 91 15.48 8.28 -38.59
N THR A 92 16.47 8.37 -39.49
CA THR A 92 16.84 7.45 -40.60
C THR A 92 16.05 7.53 -41.91
N ARG A 93 16.81 7.43 -43.00
CA ARG A 93 16.44 7.66 -44.40
C ARG A 93 15.54 6.55 -44.94
N SER A 94 14.24 6.79 -45.07
CA SER A 94 13.42 6.16 -46.11
C SER A 94 12.15 6.97 -46.37
N GLN A 95 12.07 7.60 -47.53
CA GLN A 95 10.86 8.21 -48.05
C GLN A 95 9.94 7.12 -48.61
N SER A 96 8.70 7.02 -48.13
CA SER A 96 7.61 6.39 -48.88
C SER A 96 6.49 7.41 -49.06
N ASN A 97 6.41 7.97 -50.27
CA ASN A 97 5.33 8.84 -50.72
C ASN A 97 4.08 8.00 -51.00
N GLN A 98 2.99 8.25 -50.29
CA GLN A 98 1.64 7.98 -50.81
C GLN A 98 0.75 9.18 -50.47
N SER A 99 0.18 9.78 -51.51
CA SER A 99 -0.72 10.95 -51.48
C SER A 99 -2.19 10.52 -51.66
N VAL A 100 -3.09 11.51 -51.81
CA VAL A 100 -4.54 11.48 -52.14
C VAL A 100 -5.40 11.81 -50.90
N SER A 101 -6.15 12.92 -50.80
CA SER A 101 -7.08 13.57 -51.76
C SER A 101 -7.38 15.05 -51.42
N THR A 102 -7.94 15.79 -52.39
CA THR A 102 -8.28 17.23 -52.43
C THR A 102 -9.75 17.54 -52.06
N CYS A 103 -10.01 18.59 -51.27
CA CYS A 103 -11.35 19.22 -51.10
C CYS A 103 -11.28 20.76 -51.26
N THR A 104 -12.37 21.35 -51.76
CA THR A 104 -12.54 22.77 -52.19
C THR A 104 -12.93 23.74 -51.06
N PRO A 105 -12.74 25.07 -51.25
CA PRO A 105 -12.66 26.02 -50.14
C PRO A 105 -14.03 26.51 -49.67
N LYS A 106 -14.38 26.26 -48.41
CA LYS A 106 -15.19 27.18 -47.61
C LYS A 106 -14.48 27.46 -46.29
N GLN A 107 -14.43 28.73 -45.93
CA GLN A 107 -13.56 29.34 -44.92
C GLN A 107 -14.00 29.07 -43.47
N THR A 108 -14.32 27.82 -43.13
CA THR A 108 -14.65 27.45 -41.75
C THR A 108 -14.16 26.01 -41.51
N LEU A 109 -13.24 25.83 -40.57
CA LEU A 109 -12.71 24.52 -40.24
C LEU A 109 -13.63 23.83 -39.23
N THR A 110 -14.65 23.12 -39.72
CA THR A 110 -15.45 22.19 -38.89
C THR A 110 -14.77 20.82 -38.90
N SER A 111 -14.04 20.51 -37.82
CA SER A 111 -13.38 19.22 -37.61
C SER A 111 -14.09 18.46 -36.50
N ARG A 112 -14.77 17.36 -36.84
CA ARG A 112 -15.25 16.38 -35.86
C ARG A 112 -14.17 15.31 -35.67
N VAL A 113 -13.73 15.15 -34.43
CA VAL A 113 -12.77 14.11 -34.03
C VAL A 113 -13.57 12.97 -33.40
N TYR A 114 -13.39 11.74 -33.90
CA TYR A 114 -14.04 10.56 -33.36
C TYR A 114 -13.02 9.68 -32.65
N PHE A 115 -13.38 9.19 -31.47
CA PHE A 115 -12.65 8.13 -30.77
C PHE A 115 -13.54 6.90 -30.75
N SER A 116 -13.01 5.74 -31.16
CA SER A 116 -13.72 4.46 -31.12
C SER A 116 -12.82 3.43 -30.45
N PHE A 117 -13.38 2.70 -29.49
CA PHE A 117 -12.66 1.66 -28.73
C PHE A 117 -13.45 0.34 -28.81
N THR A 118 -12.74 -0.77 -29.00
CA THR A 118 -13.32 -2.12 -28.94
C THR A 118 -13.32 -2.60 -27.49
N ILE A 119 -14.51 -2.83 -26.92
CA ILE A 119 -14.64 -3.42 -25.58
C ILE A 119 -14.57 -4.94 -25.74
N LEU A 120 -13.50 -5.55 -25.23
CA LEU A 120 -13.43 -7.01 -25.08
C LEU A 120 -14.06 -7.37 -23.74
N SER A 121 -15.24 -8.00 -23.77
CA SER A 121 -15.84 -8.62 -22.58
C SER A 121 -15.11 -9.94 -22.28
N ALA A 122 -14.24 -9.95 -21.28
CA ALA A 122 -13.76 -11.20 -20.70
C ALA A 122 -14.87 -11.81 -19.81
N ASN A 123 -14.91 -13.14 -19.73
CA ASN A 123 -15.87 -13.91 -18.94
C ASN A 123 -15.97 -13.39 -17.49
N MET A 124 -17.19 -13.40 -16.95
CA MET A 124 -17.60 -12.80 -15.68
C MET A 124 -16.95 -13.41 -14.41
N ASP A 125 -16.02 -14.35 -14.53
CA ASP A 125 -15.41 -15.03 -13.37
C ASP A 125 -14.06 -14.45 -12.93
N SER A 126 -13.59 -13.36 -13.55
CA SER A 126 -12.35 -12.68 -13.14
C SER A 126 -12.53 -11.17 -13.04
N VAL A 127 -13.52 -10.72 -12.27
CA VAL A 127 -13.53 -9.35 -11.75
C VAL A 127 -12.53 -9.30 -10.57
N SER A 128 -11.23 -9.34 -10.89
CA SER A 128 -10.18 -9.03 -9.94
C SER A 128 -10.19 -7.54 -9.66
N GLU A 129 -10.06 -7.17 -8.39
CA GLU A 129 -9.79 -5.89 -7.68
C GLU A 129 -9.53 -4.57 -8.45
N LYS A 130 -9.18 -4.57 -9.74
CA LYS A 130 -8.82 -3.41 -10.56
C LYS A 130 -9.97 -2.49 -11.01
N LEU A 131 -11.22 -2.79 -10.67
CA LEU A 131 -12.40 -2.01 -11.11
C LEU A 131 -13.25 -1.47 -9.93
N GLN A 132 -12.62 -1.14 -8.81
CA GLN A 132 -13.29 -0.41 -7.72
C GLN A 132 -12.97 1.10 -7.80
N ILE A 133 -13.68 1.81 -8.67
CA ILE A 133 -13.50 3.27 -8.89
C ILE A 133 -13.98 4.10 -7.67
N PHE A 134 -14.81 3.50 -6.80
CA PHE A 134 -15.31 4.13 -5.57
C PHE A 134 -14.90 3.33 -4.33
N GLN A 135 -13.65 2.87 -4.27
CA GLN A 135 -13.11 2.37 -3.01
C GLN A 135 -13.02 3.53 -2.01
N PRO A 136 -13.51 3.37 -0.77
CA PRO A 136 -13.09 4.26 0.30
C PRO A 136 -11.56 4.22 0.36
N VAL A 137 -10.92 5.35 0.68
CA VAL A 137 -9.47 5.36 0.91
C VAL A 137 -9.19 4.33 2.00
N ASN A 138 -8.59 3.20 1.62
CA ASN A 138 -8.03 2.27 2.58
C ASN A 138 -6.81 2.96 3.16
N VAL A 139 -7.01 3.68 4.26
CA VAL A 139 -5.91 4.14 5.10
C VAL A 139 -5.46 2.91 5.86
N ASP A 140 -4.30 2.39 5.49
CA ASP A 140 -3.64 1.35 6.28
C ASP A 140 -3.07 2.02 7.55
N GLU A 141 -3.86 2.01 8.61
CA GLU A 141 -3.44 2.42 9.96
C GLU A 141 -2.86 1.26 10.77
N SER A 142 -2.57 0.10 10.15
CA SER A 142 -1.98 -1.03 10.88
C SER A 142 -0.60 -0.68 11.47
N ILE A 143 0.11 0.26 10.85
CA ILE A 143 1.43 0.75 11.28
C ILE A 143 1.29 2.18 11.81
N ALA A 144 1.04 2.30 13.11
CA ALA A 144 0.88 3.60 13.79
C ALA A 144 2.21 4.28 14.16
N ARG A 145 3.32 3.54 14.18
CA ARG A 145 4.67 4.01 14.56
C ARG A 145 5.73 3.06 14.01
N GLU A 146 6.91 3.56 13.67
CA GLU A 146 8.08 2.78 13.26
C GLU A 146 9.27 3.22 14.13
N GLU A 147 9.93 2.29 14.81
CA GLU A 147 11.12 2.58 15.63
C GLU A 147 12.27 1.64 15.26
N TRP A 148 13.50 2.12 15.40
CA TRP A 148 14.70 1.37 15.06
C TRP A 148 15.42 0.90 16.33
N HIS A 149 15.77 -0.38 16.41
CA HIS A 149 16.59 -0.94 17.49
C HIS A 149 17.94 -1.40 16.96
N THR A 150 19.01 -1.11 17.70
CA THR A 150 20.40 -1.32 17.27
C THR A 150 21.09 -2.45 18.03
N TYR A 151 21.76 -3.34 17.30
CA TYR A 151 22.61 -4.41 17.81
C TYR A 151 24.06 -4.20 17.43
N HIS A 152 24.95 -4.31 18.40
CA HIS A 152 26.38 -4.21 18.17
C HIS A 152 27.03 -5.60 18.08
N PRO A 153 28.08 -5.77 17.25
CA PRO A 153 28.89 -6.96 17.22
C PRO A 153 29.49 -7.29 18.58
N PHE A 154 29.62 -8.58 18.87
CA PHE A 154 30.42 -9.07 20.00
C PHE A 154 31.92 -8.80 19.77
N THR A 155 32.36 -8.86 18.51
CA THR A 155 33.75 -8.59 18.11
C THR A 155 34.02 -7.09 18.13
N LYS A 156 35.13 -6.66 18.75
CA LYS A 156 35.55 -5.24 18.83
C LYS A 156 36.57 -4.82 17.79
N SER A 157 37.01 -5.75 16.94
CA SER A 157 37.99 -5.52 15.87
C SER A 157 37.32 -5.81 14.52
N PHE A 158 37.59 -4.95 13.54
CA PHE A 158 37.00 -5.00 12.19
C PHE A 158 38.07 -4.96 11.09
N LYS A 159 39.25 -5.54 11.36
CA LYS A 159 40.36 -5.61 10.40
C LYS A 159 40.09 -6.65 9.33
N ASN A 160 40.85 -6.59 8.23
CA ASN A 160 40.79 -7.62 7.19
C ASN A 160 41.03 -9.02 7.77
N SER A 161 40.22 -9.99 7.35
CA SER A 161 40.17 -11.37 7.87
C SER A 161 39.58 -11.54 9.27
N ASP A 162 39.12 -10.48 9.94
CA ASP A 162 38.41 -10.62 11.22
C ASP A 162 37.01 -11.23 11.00
N GLU A 163 36.58 -12.02 11.98
CA GLU A 163 35.21 -12.55 12.06
C GLU A 163 34.38 -11.67 13.00
N ILE A 164 33.29 -11.14 12.46
CA ILE A 164 32.40 -10.19 13.13
C ILE A 164 31.10 -10.95 13.40
N GLU A 165 30.86 -11.26 14.68
CA GLU A 165 29.64 -11.94 15.10
C GLU A 165 28.65 -10.95 15.71
N ILE A 166 27.42 -10.95 15.19
CA ILE A 166 26.26 -10.29 15.81
C ILE A 166 25.32 -11.42 16.25
N VAL A 167 25.06 -11.50 17.56
CA VAL A 167 24.23 -12.55 18.15
C VAL A 167 23.00 -11.93 18.78
N ILE A 168 21.82 -12.42 18.37
CA ILE A 168 20.53 -12.07 18.94
C ILE A 168 20.03 -13.28 19.74
N ASN A 169 20.09 -13.16 21.07
CA ASN A 169 19.88 -14.29 21.99
C ASN A 169 18.44 -14.46 22.48
N GLN A 170 17.45 -13.71 21.99
CA GLN A 170 16.08 -13.87 22.51
C GLN A 170 15.35 -15.01 21.79
N GLN A 171 15.04 -16.07 22.53
CA GLN A 171 14.43 -17.29 21.98
C GLN A 171 12.90 -17.25 21.93
N ASP A 172 12.26 -16.45 22.79
CA ASP A 172 10.79 -16.40 22.94
C ASP A 172 10.14 -15.33 22.05
N VAL A 173 10.77 -15.07 20.91
CA VAL A 173 10.69 -13.78 20.23
C VAL A 173 10.58 -13.92 18.72
N PHE A 174 9.50 -13.41 18.13
CA PHE A 174 9.30 -13.35 16.68
C PHE A 174 9.95 -12.08 16.09
N MET A 175 10.97 -12.24 15.24
CA MET A 175 11.70 -11.13 14.60
C MET A 175 11.48 -11.11 13.09
N ASP A 176 11.27 -9.93 12.51
CA ASP A 176 11.28 -9.75 11.05
C ASP A 176 12.69 -9.35 10.57
N ILE A 177 13.63 -10.28 10.73
CA ILE A 177 15.02 -10.09 10.30
C ILE A 177 15.15 -9.89 8.77
N SER A 178 14.10 -10.22 7.99
CA SER A 178 14.13 -10.02 6.53
C SER A 178 14.22 -8.54 6.14
N GLN A 179 13.68 -7.66 6.99
CA GLN A 179 13.70 -6.20 6.83
C GLN A 179 14.84 -5.54 7.59
N ALA A 180 15.69 -6.31 8.27
CA ALA A 180 16.79 -5.76 9.03
C ALA A 180 17.88 -5.20 8.09
N GLU A 181 18.62 -4.23 8.60
CA GLU A 181 19.65 -3.51 7.83
C GLU A 181 20.98 -3.51 8.58
N LEU A 182 22.06 -3.72 7.84
CA LEU A 182 23.43 -3.62 8.33
C LEU A 182 23.94 -2.20 8.13
N TYR A 183 24.08 -1.46 9.23
CA TYR A 183 24.68 -0.14 9.25
C TYR A 183 26.20 -0.25 9.40
N ILE A 184 26.96 0.48 8.58
CA ILE A 184 28.43 0.50 8.61
C ILE A 184 28.91 1.94 8.56
N GLU A 185 29.77 2.33 9.49
CA GLU A 185 30.55 3.56 9.42
C GLU A 185 32.00 3.21 9.10
N ALA A 186 32.59 3.90 8.12
CA ALA A 186 33.93 3.60 7.67
C ALA A 186 34.70 4.84 7.18
N LYS A 187 36.03 4.68 7.13
CA LYS A 187 36.98 5.63 6.54
C LYS A 187 37.65 5.04 5.31
N PHE A 188 37.73 5.83 4.25
CA PHE A 188 38.44 5.51 3.02
C PHE A 188 39.81 6.18 3.01
N LEU A 189 40.87 5.40 3.25
CA LEU A 189 42.23 5.93 3.41
C LEU A 189 43.07 5.56 2.21
N GLU A 190 43.44 6.54 1.40
CA GLU A 190 44.43 6.32 0.33
C GLU A 190 45.83 6.12 0.93
N GLU A 191 46.57 5.13 0.42
CA GLU A 191 47.90 4.79 0.91
C GLU A 191 48.89 5.95 0.69
N VAL A 192 49.56 6.37 1.77
CA VAL A 192 50.66 7.34 1.72
C VAL A 192 51.97 6.57 1.61
N SER A 193 52.47 6.41 0.38
CA SER A 193 53.71 5.71 0.07
C SER A 193 54.91 6.68 0.02
N THR A 194 56.08 6.24 0.50
CA THR A 194 57.35 6.98 0.39
C THR A 194 57.88 7.03 -1.06
N VAL A 195 57.47 6.08 -1.90
CA VAL A 195 57.65 6.10 -3.36
C VAL A 195 56.45 6.79 -3.99
N VAL A 196 56.65 7.70 -4.96
CA VAL A 196 55.56 8.42 -5.63
C VAL A 196 54.66 7.42 -6.38
N LYS A 197 53.53 7.05 -5.77
CA LYS A 197 52.43 6.33 -6.41
C LYS A 197 51.46 7.35 -7.00
N THR A 198 51.08 7.20 -8.27
CA THR A 198 50.20 8.13 -8.98
C THR A 198 48.76 7.62 -9.01
N GLY A 199 47.82 8.52 -9.30
CA GLY A 199 46.39 8.22 -9.44
C GLY A 199 45.56 8.54 -8.19
N LYS A 200 44.25 8.70 -8.42
CA LYS A 200 43.23 8.95 -7.40
C LYS A 200 42.35 7.72 -7.28
N CYS A 201 42.09 7.28 -6.06
CA CYS A 201 41.21 6.16 -5.79
C CYS A 201 39.78 6.67 -5.55
N SER A 202 38.79 5.94 -6.08
CA SER A 202 37.37 6.19 -5.84
C SER A 202 36.68 4.91 -5.43
N LEU A 203 35.73 4.98 -4.50
CA LEU A 203 34.93 3.82 -4.10
C LEU A 203 34.23 3.19 -5.30
N THR A 204 34.22 1.87 -5.35
CA THR A 204 33.52 1.13 -6.40
C THR A 204 32.01 1.09 -6.13
N ASN A 205 31.24 0.73 -7.15
CA ASN A 205 29.85 0.31 -6.97
C ASN A 205 29.77 -0.94 -6.07
N ASN A 206 28.78 -0.99 -5.18
CA ASN A 206 28.51 -2.09 -4.26
C ASN A 206 29.62 -2.30 -3.20
N VAL A 207 30.31 -1.22 -2.83
CA VAL A 207 31.42 -1.25 -1.86
C VAL A 207 31.04 -1.98 -0.57
N GLY A 208 29.82 -1.79 -0.07
CA GLY A 208 29.36 -2.38 1.19
C GLY A 208 29.38 -3.90 1.21
N ALA A 209 28.93 -4.55 0.13
CA ALA A 209 28.97 -5.99 0.02
C ALA A 209 30.39 -6.50 -0.26
N PHE A 210 31.24 -5.75 -0.98
CA PHE A 210 32.64 -6.11 -1.21
C PHE A 210 33.52 -6.06 0.06
N LEU A 211 33.05 -5.46 1.14
CA LEU A 211 33.75 -5.49 2.42
C LEU A 211 33.86 -6.93 2.98
N PHE A 212 32.99 -7.85 2.59
CA PHE A 212 32.91 -9.17 3.21
C PHE A 212 33.31 -10.29 2.24
N GLU A 213 34.12 -11.24 2.71
CA GLU A 213 34.45 -12.49 1.98
C GLU A 213 33.30 -13.50 2.10
N SER A 214 32.63 -13.53 3.26
CA SER A 214 31.42 -14.34 3.41
C SER A 214 30.51 -13.82 4.51
N ILE A 215 29.23 -14.13 4.37
CA ILE A 215 28.17 -13.82 5.34
C ILE A 215 27.41 -15.11 5.62
N THR A 216 27.24 -15.44 6.89
CA THR A 216 26.54 -16.64 7.32
C THR A 216 25.43 -16.25 8.29
N TYR A 217 24.23 -16.74 8.03
CA TYR A 217 23.08 -16.63 8.92
C TYR A 217 22.80 -17.99 9.57
N GLU A 218 22.81 -18.00 10.90
CA GLU A 218 22.51 -19.17 11.74
C GLU A 218 21.24 -18.93 12.55
N LEU A 219 20.36 -19.93 12.57
CA LEU A 219 19.16 -19.97 13.40
C LEU A 219 19.25 -21.18 14.33
N ASN A 220 19.15 -20.96 15.64
CA ASN A 220 19.27 -21.97 16.69
C ASN A 220 20.53 -22.85 16.54
N GLY A 221 21.65 -22.22 16.16
CA GLY A 221 22.94 -22.90 15.95
C GLY A 221 23.04 -23.70 14.64
N LYS A 222 22.02 -23.66 13.78
CA LYS A 222 22.04 -24.26 12.44
C LYS A 222 22.24 -23.18 11.38
N VAL A 223 23.21 -23.38 10.50
CA VAL A 223 23.40 -22.51 9.33
C VAL A 223 22.20 -22.66 8.39
N ILE A 224 21.48 -21.56 8.18
CA ILE A 224 20.33 -21.49 7.27
C ILE A 224 20.78 -21.00 5.90
N ASP A 225 21.63 -19.98 5.87
CA ASP A 225 22.18 -19.44 4.63
C ASP A 225 23.66 -19.08 4.83
N LYS A 226 24.46 -19.28 3.78
CA LYS A 226 25.86 -18.89 3.73
C LYS A 226 26.19 -18.40 2.33
N VAL A 227 26.41 -17.10 2.23
CA VAL A 227 26.78 -16.43 0.99
C VAL A 227 28.29 -16.20 1.01
N ARG A 228 28.99 -16.82 0.05
CA ARG A 228 30.40 -16.55 -0.24
C ARG A 228 30.48 -15.50 -1.33
N ASP A 229 31.37 -14.53 -1.18
CA ASP A 229 31.52 -13.38 -2.09
C ASP A 229 30.21 -12.58 -2.27
N PRO A 230 29.64 -12.05 -1.16
CA PRO A 230 28.40 -11.26 -1.20
C PRO A 230 28.47 -10.11 -2.21
N GLY A 231 29.62 -9.47 -2.38
CA GLY A 231 29.79 -8.40 -3.38
C GLY A 231 29.50 -8.83 -4.82
N LEU A 232 29.95 -10.00 -5.26
CA LEU A 232 29.66 -10.48 -6.61
C LEU A 232 28.23 -10.98 -6.74
N ILE A 233 27.76 -11.76 -5.76
CA ILE A 233 26.41 -12.33 -5.79
C ILE A 233 25.35 -11.23 -5.78
N SER A 234 25.45 -10.25 -4.88
CA SER A 234 24.49 -9.15 -4.83
C SER A 234 24.57 -8.27 -6.07
N THR A 235 25.75 -8.10 -6.68
CA THR A 235 25.88 -7.39 -7.97
C THR A 235 25.12 -8.10 -9.09
N VAL A 236 25.36 -9.40 -9.29
CA VAL A 236 24.69 -10.18 -10.34
C VAL A 236 23.18 -10.21 -10.10
N LYS A 237 22.76 -10.45 -8.86
CA LYS A 237 21.35 -10.45 -8.46
C LYS A 237 20.69 -9.11 -8.73
N SER A 238 21.37 -8.02 -8.41
CA SER A 238 20.86 -6.66 -8.63
C SER A 238 20.65 -6.36 -10.11
N LEU A 239 21.60 -6.76 -10.96
CA LEU A 239 21.50 -6.59 -12.41
C LEU A 239 20.40 -7.45 -13.05
N LEU A 240 20.06 -8.61 -12.45
CA LEU A 240 19.03 -9.51 -12.96
C LEU A 240 17.62 -9.16 -12.46
N CYS A 241 17.50 -8.69 -11.22
CA CYS A 241 16.22 -8.62 -10.52
C CYS A 241 15.67 -7.20 -10.32
N LEU A 242 16.53 -6.17 -10.25
CA LEU A 242 16.08 -4.83 -9.88
C LEU A 242 15.60 -4.02 -11.08
N ASN A 243 14.54 -3.24 -10.87
CA ASN A 243 14.19 -2.14 -11.75
C ASN A 243 14.95 -0.85 -11.38
N GLN A 244 14.82 0.20 -12.21
CA GLN A 244 15.57 1.45 -12.02
C GLN A 244 15.25 2.14 -10.68
N ASN A 245 14.01 2.09 -10.21
CA ASN A 245 13.60 2.74 -8.96
C ASN A 245 14.17 2.00 -7.75
N GLU A 246 14.08 0.67 -7.76
CA GLU A 246 14.66 -0.19 -6.71
C GLU A 246 16.19 -0.06 -6.66
N SER A 247 16.84 -0.03 -7.83
CA SER A 247 18.28 0.24 -7.93
C SER A 247 18.65 1.60 -7.33
N THR A 248 17.82 2.62 -7.53
CA THR A 248 18.07 3.96 -6.96
C THR A 248 17.87 3.99 -5.44
N ALA A 249 16.94 3.19 -4.91
CA ALA A 249 16.72 3.08 -3.47
C ALA A 249 17.92 2.46 -2.72
N LEU A 250 18.72 1.63 -3.40
CA LEU A 250 19.92 1.00 -2.83
C LEU A 250 21.17 1.89 -2.85
N ASP A 251 21.05 3.16 -3.24
CA ASP A 251 22.15 4.15 -3.15
C ASP A 251 22.79 4.18 -1.75
N VAL A 252 21.97 4.03 -0.70
CA VAL A 252 22.41 4.00 0.71
C VAL A 252 23.22 2.74 1.07
N ALA A 253 23.06 1.65 0.33
CA ALA A 253 23.84 0.42 0.49
C ALA A 253 25.21 0.49 -0.22
N GLY A 254 25.52 1.62 -0.86
CA GLY A 254 26.69 1.77 -1.72
C GLY A 254 26.49 1.21 -3.13
N TRP A 255 25.25 0.90 -3.52
CA TRP A 255 24.89 0.49 -4.87
C TRP A 255 24.49 1.71 -5.71
N ASN A 256 25.26 2.03 -6.74
CA ASN A 256 24.99 3.13 -7.65
C ASN A 256 25.22 2.67 -9.10
N TRP A 257 24.18 2.09 -9.70
CA TRP A 257 24.13 1.73 -11.12
C TRP A 257 23.11 2.60 -11.85
N PRO A 258 23.44 3.19 -13.01
CA PRO A 258 24.69 3.08 -13.77
C PRO A 258 25.78 4.11 -13.41
N ASN A 259 25.55 4.98 -12.41
CA ASN A 259 26.41 6.12 -12.12
C ASN A 259 27.49 5.75 -11.09
N GLY A 260 28.73 5.48 -11.51
CA GLY A 260 29.74 4.79 -10.70
C GLY A 260 30.32 5.47 -9.43
N THR A 261 29.76 6.55 -8.89
CA THR A 261 30.31 7.22 -7.68
C THR A 261 29.39 7.09 -6.48
N VAL A 262 29.85 6.51 -5.37
CA VAL A 262 29.06 6.37 -4.13
C VAL A 262 28.69 7.74 -3.56
N LYS A 263 27.39 8.01 -3.34
CA LYS A 263 26.89 9.34 -2.94
C LYS A 263 27.13 9.70 -1.46
N SER A 264 27.37 8.71 -0.59
CA SER A 264 27.55 8.91 0.86
C SER A 264 28.99 9.23 1.28
N TYR A 265 29.91 9.36 0.32
CA TYR A 265 31.33 9.62 0.57
C TYR A 265 31.64 11.13 0.62
N GLU A 266 32.16 11.60 1.75
CA GLU A 266 32.61 12.98 1.94
C GLU A 266 34.12 13.09 1.69
N PRO A 267 34.57 13.68 0.56
CA PRO A 267 35.98 13.69 0.17
C PRO A 267 36.91 14.48 1.11
N GLN A 268 36.37 15.32 1.99
CA GLN A 268 37.17 16.13 2.92
C GLN A 268 37.49 15.42 4.23
N THR A 269 36.66 14.46 4.63
CA THR A 269 36.79 13.79 5.94
C THR A 269 37.17 12.32 5.83
N ASP A 270 37.22 11.81 4.60
CA ASP A 270 37.41 10.40 4.24
C ASP A 270 36.35 9.46 4.85
N ASN A 271 35.34 9.99 5.54
CA ASN A 271 34.28 9.21 6.18
C ASN A 271 33.15 8.92 5.20
N PHE A 272 32.55 7.75 5.34
CA PHE A 272 31.27 7.41 4.73
C PHE A 272 30.49 6.45 5.62
N SER A 273 29.18 6.40 5.38
CA SER A 273 28.31 5.40 6.00
C SER A 273 27.50 4.66 4.94
N LEU A 274 27.13 3.43 5.29
CA LEU A 274 26.33 2.54 4.47
C LEU A 274 25.20 1.96 5.31
N LEU A 275 24.07 1.74 4.67
CA LEU A 275 22.90 1.06 5.23
C LEU A 275 22.48 -0.02 4.24
N ILE A 276 22.78 -1.28 4.57
CA ILE A 276 22.70 -2.39 3.62
C ILE A 276 21.58 -3.35 4.07
N PRO A 277 20.48 -3.48 3.31
CA PRO A 277 19.42 -4.43 3.63
C PRO A 277 19.93 -5.88 3.69
N LEU A 278 19.48 -6.67 4.66
CA LEU A 278 19.91 -8.07 4.73
C LEU A 278 19.41 -8.92 3.55
N ASN A 279 18.26 -8.60 2.96
CA ASN A 279 17.76 -9.24 1.73
C ASN A 279 18.64 -8.98 0.50
N PHE A 280 19.48 -7.94 0.53
CA PHE A 280 20.47 -7.65 -0.50
C PHE A 280 21.72 -8.52 -0.34
N LEU A 281 22.09 -8.87 0.89
CA LEU A 281 23.28 -9.66 1.23
C LEU A 281 23.03 -11.17 1.31
N LEU A 282 21.85 -11.59 1.76
CA LEU A 282 21.47 -12.98 2.02
C LEU A 282 20.30 -13.41 1.13
N ASN A 283 20.31 -14.66 0.70
CA ASN A 283 19.30 -15.20 -0.21
C ASN A 283 18.03 -15.59 0.53
N VAL A 284 18.17 -16.14 1.74
CA VAL A 284 17.01 -16.55 2.57
C VAL A 284 15.99 -15.42 2.73
N PHE A 285 16.46 -14.18 2.93
CA PHE A 285 15.58 -13.02 3.16
C PHE A 285 15.02 -12.39 1.89
N SER A 286 15.40 -12.88 0.71
CA SER A 286 14.72 -12.49 -0.53
C SER A 286 13.44 -13.28 -0.76
N ASP A 287 13.41 -14.55 -0.31
CA ASP A 287 12.27 -15.43 -0.51
C ASP A 287 11.41 -15.53 0.75
N TYR A 288 12.03 -15.51 1.94
CA TYR A 288 11.34 -15.61 3.22
C TYR A 288 11.28 -14.25 3.91
N THR A 289 10.09 -13.64 3.88
CA THR A 289 9.80 -12.32 4.46
C THR A 289 8.94 -12.36 5.72
N SER A 290 8.69 -13.57 6.26
CA SER A 290 7.90 -13.74 7.47
C SER A 290 8.76 -13.62 8.73
N ALA A 291 8.13 -13.40 9.88
CA ALA A 291 8.84 -13.38 11.16
C ALA A 291 9.43 -14.77 11.51
N ILE A 292 10.59 -14.77 12.17
CA ILE A 292 11.34 -15.96 12.60
C ILE A 292 11.57 -15.90 14.11
N MET A 293 11.44 -17.04 14.80
CA MET A 293 11.70 -17.18 16.23
C MET A 293 12.94 -18.04 16.51
N GLY A 294 13.69 -17.67 17.55
CA GLY A 294 14.83 -18.43 18.06
C GLY A 294 16.12 -17.60 18.14
N THR A 295 17.20 -18.22 18.59
CA THR A 295 18.52 -17.58 18.63
C THR A 295 19.03 -17.36 17.21
N GLN A 296 19.31 -16.11 16.87
CA GLN A 296 19.80 -15.74 15.55
C GLN A 296 21.24 -15.28 15.66
N LYS A 297 22.07 -15.66 14.69
CA LYS A 297 23.46 -15.24 14.63
C LYS A 297 23.83 -14.90 13.20
N LEU A 298 24.34 -13.68 13.02
CA LEU A 298 24.95 -13.22 11.78
C LEU A 298 26.47 -13.21 11.96
N LYS A 299 27.17 -13.97 11.11
CA LYS A 299 28.63 -13.98 11.05
C LYS A 299 29.09 -13.35 9.75
N LEU A 300 29.88 -12.29 9.85
CA LEU A 300 30.47 -11.58 8.72
C LEU A 300 31.99 -11.81 8.77
N VAL A 301 32.58 -12.30 7.69
CA VAL A 301 34.03 -12.44 7.58
C VAL A 301 34.54 -11.31 6.70
N ARG A 302 35.39 -10.43 7.26
CA ARG A 302 35.96 -9.30 6.50
C ARG A 302 36.88 -9.80 5.41
N ALA A 303 36.76 -9.24 4.20
CA ALA A 303 37.61 -9.58 3.07
C ALA A 303 39.09 -9.43 3.40
N LYS A 304 39.93 -10.33 2.87
CA LYS A 304 41.39 -10.34 3.08
C LYS A 304 42.08 -9.06 2.60
N LYS A 305 41.50 -8.40 1.59
CA LYS A 305 41.98 -7.15 1.00
C LYS A 305 40.79 -6.32 0.54
N ASP A 306 40.99 -5.01 0.48
CA ASP A 306 39.98 -4.05 0.03
C ASP A 306 40.09 -3.71 -1.46
N ASP A 307 40.87 -4.47 -2.22
CA ASP A 307 41.14 -4.22 -3.64
C ASP A 307 39.85 -4.20 -4.49
N ASN A 308 38.77 -4.87 -4.07
CA ASN A 308 37.47 -4.83 -4.74
C ASN A 308 36.58 -3.65 -4.32
N CYS A 309 37.00 -2.86 -3.33
CA CYS A 309 36.20 -1.78 -2.77
C CYS A 309 36.46 -0.41 -3.43
N TYR A 310 37.48 -0.30 -4.27
CA TYR A 310 37.85 0.94 -4.95
C TYR A 310 38.40 0.70 -6.36
N VAL A 311 38.43 1.76 -7.15
CA VAL A 311 39.04 1.80 -8.49
C VAL A 311 40.07 2.93 -8.50
N ASN A 312 41.21 2.70 -9.15
CA ASN A 312 42.20 3.73 -9.45
C ASN A 312 42.21 3.98 -10.96
N SER A 313 41.88 5.21 -11.37
CA SER A 313 41.74 5.57 -12.78
C SER A 313 43.07 5.90 -13.48
N GLU A 314 44.13 6.24 -12.74
CA GLU A 314 45.31 6.93 -13.31
C GLU A 314 46.67 6.48 -12.70
N GLY A 315 46.73 5.35 -12.00
CA GLY A 315 48.00 4.80 -11.54
C GLY A 315 47.92 3.55 -10.67
N ASN A 316 48.84 3.42 -9.70
CA ASN A 316 49.04 2.23 -8.87
C ASN A 316 48.89 2.50 -7.36
N LYS A 317 48.33 3.66 -7.00
CA LYS A 317 47.94 3.99 -5.63
C LYS A 317 46.87 3.01 -5.14
N LYS A 318 47.01 2.55 -3.90
CA LYS A 318 46.04 1.70 -3.21
C LYS A 318 45.27 2.50 -2.18
N ALA A 319 44.16 1.95 -1.71
CA ALA A 319 43.40 2.48 -0.60
C ALA A 319 42.95 1.34 0.33
N ASP A 320 42.75 1.68 1.60
CA ASP A 320 42.27 0.78 2.65
C ASP A 320 40.97 1.33 3.23
N ILE A 321 40.06 0.44 3.67
CA ILE A 321 38.81 0.83 4.32
C ILE A 321 38.84 0.41 5.78
N THR A 322 38.88 1.41 6.67
CA THR A 322 38.79 1.20 8.12
C THR A 322 37.34 1.29 8.56
N ILE A 323 36.77 0.18 9.02
CA ILE A 323 35.43 0.16 9.62
C ILE A 323 35.52 0.69 11.06
N LEU A 324 34.72 1.70 11.36
CA LEU A 324 34.61 2.35 12.67
C LEU A 324 33.52 1.70 13.53
N ASN A 325 32.38 1.41 12.91
CA ASN A 325 31.21 0.85 13.58
C ASN A 325 30.43 -0.05 12.62
N ILE A 326 29.88 -1.15 13.14
CA ILE A 326 28.91 -1.99 12.45
C ILE A 326 27.76 -2.22 13.41
N GLU A 327 26.53 -2.10 12.94
CA GLU A 327 25.33 -2.35 13.72
C GLU A 327 24.27 -3.05 12.88
N LEU A 328 23.50 -3.95 13.49
CA LEU A 328 22.30 -4.51 12.88
C LEU A 328 21.08 -3.77 13.43
N ARG A 329 20.23 -3.25 12.56
CA ARG A 329 18.99 -2.55 12.95
C ARG A 329 17.74 -3.36 12.62
N ASP A 330 16.81 -3.47 13.58
CA ASP A 330 15.55 -4.23 13.46
C ASP A 330 14.32 -3.35 13.81
N LYS A 331 13.13 -3.79 13.38
CA LYS A 331 11.84 -3.08 13.49
C LYS A 331 10.87 -3.78 14.47
N PRO A 332 10.09 -3.04 15.29
CA PRO A 332 9.08 -3.60 16.17
C PRO A 332 7.90 -4.19 15.40
N VAL A 333 7.25 -5.21 15.99
CA VAL A 333 6.09 -5.88 15.40
C VAL A 333 4.81 -5.33 16.03
N PHE A 334 3.94 -4.78 15.21
CA PHE A 334 2.62 -4.31 15.64
C PHE A 334 1.57 -5.35 15.32
N ILE A 335 0.81 -5.72 16.34
CA ILE A 335 -0.26 -6.70 16.24
C ILE A 335 -1.58 -5.96 16.35
N GLY A 336 -2.16 -5.66 15.18
CA GLY A 336 -3.50 -5.12 15.06
C GLY A 336 -4.53 -6.24 15.13
N PHE A 337 -5.47 -6.18 16.07
CA PHE A 337 -6.58 -7.12 16.14
C PHE A 337 -7.84 -6.48 16.70
N ARG A 338 -8.98 -7.13 16.47
CA ARG A 338 -10.26 -6.68 17.03
C ARG A 338 -10.58 -7.48 18.27
N LYS A 339 -10.58 -6.83 19.43
CA LYS A 339 -10.91 -7.44 20.71
C LYS A 339 -12.42 -7.46 20.89
N TRP A 340 -12.98 -8.65 21.17
CA TRP A 340 -14.38 -8.81 21.56
C TRP A 340 -14.45 -8.95 23.07
N GLU A 341 -15.11 -8.01 23.74
CA GLU A 341 -15.26 -8.00 25.20
C GLU A 341 -16.75 -8.10 25.54
N ILE A 342 -17.13 -9.14 26.28
CA ILE A 342 -18.52 -9.36 26.70
C ILE A 342 -18.77 -8.78 28.09
N HIS A 343 -19.91 -8.13 28.24
CA HIS A 343 -20.48 -7.66 29.49
C HIS A 343 -21.86 -8.28 29.68
N GLU A 344 -22.23 -8.53 30.93
CA GLU A 344 -23.51 -9.11 31.31
C GLU A 344 -24.21 -8.22 32.33
N LEU A 345 -25.49 -7.98 32.09
CA LEU A 345 -26.44 -7.51 33.09
C LEU A 345 -27.23 -8.72 33.59
N PRO A 346 -26.97 -9.22 34.82
CA PRO A 346 -27.52 -10.49 35.30
C PRO A 346 -29.05 -10.54 35.42
N ALA A 347 -29.70 -9.39 35.55
CA ALA A 347 -31.15 -9.30 35.62
C ALA A 347 -31.62 -7.95 35.06
N LEU A 348 -32.52 -8.01 34.07
CA LEU A 348 -33.29 -6.84 33.66
C LEU A 348 -34.38 -6.53 34.69
N ARG A 349 -34.66 -5.24 34.91
CA ARG A 349 -35.81 -4.82 35.71
C ARG A 349 -37.10 -5.29 35.04
N GLN A 350 -38.11 -5.71 35.81
CA GLN A 350 -39.45 -6.07 35.31
C GLN A 350 -40.25 -4.83 34.88
N ALA A 351 -39.70 -4.07 33.94
CA ALA A 351 -40.24 -2.86 33.37
C ALA A 351 -40.19 -2.97 31.83
N ARG A 352 -40.77 -1.99 31.14
CA ARG A 352 -40.68 -1.88 29.68
C ARG A 352 -39.44 -1.15 29.20
N LYS A 353 -38.67 -0.59 30.14
CA LYS A 353 -37.48 0.21 29.87
C LYS A 353 -36.44 -0.06 30.94
N ASP A 354 -35.20 -0.25 30.53
CA ASP A 354 -34.06 -0.35 31.42
C ASP A 354 -32.87 0.41 30.84
N VAL A 355 -32.05 0.97 31.73
CA VAL A 355 -30.82 1.68 31.39
C VAL A 355 -29.68 1.01 32.15
N TRP A 356 -28.67 0.59 31.40
CA TRP A 356 -27.52 -0.12 31.90
C TRP A 356 -26.23 0.68 31.65
N THR A 357 -25.57 1.07 32.73
CA THR A 357 -24.19 1.57 32.67
C THR A 357 -23.24 0.40 32.56
N VAL A 358 -22.67 0.18 31.37
CA VAL A 358 -21.86 -1.00 31.04
C VAL A 358 -20.46 -0.87 31.64
N LYS A 359 -19.74 0.19 31.27
CA LYS A 359 -18.39 0.47 31.74
C LYS A 359 -17.99 1.91 31.43
N ALA A 360 -17.01 2.39 32.18
CA ALA A 360 -16.17 3.50 31.78
C ALA A 360 -14.99 2.94 30.95
N ALA A 361 -14.89 3.31 29.68
CA ALA A 361 -13.88 2.83 28.74
C ALA A 361 -12.91 3.95 28.34
N SER A 362 -11.60 3.67 28.32
CA SER A 362 -10.63 4.53 27.63
C SER A 362 -10.54 4.22 26.13
N GLU A 363 -10.99 3.02 25.74
CA GLU A 363 -10.86 2.48 24.39
C GLU A 363 -12.12 2.79 23.57
N ARG A 364 -11.93 3.14 22.30
CA ARG A 364 -13.02 3.49 21.37
C ARG A 364 -13.71 2.22 20.88
N ALA A 365 -14.97 2.04 21.26
CA ALA A 365 -15.81 0.95 20.74
C ALA A 365 -16.04 1.15 19.24
N ARG A 366 -15.72 0.18 18.38
CA ARG A 366 -16.03 0.24 16.94
C ARG A 366 -17.44 -0.25 16.66
N TYR A 367 -17.84 -1.33 17.31
CA TYR A 367 -19.19 -1.89 17.24
C TYR A 367 -19.65 -2.32 18.62
N VAL A 368 -20.95 -2.30 18.83
CA VAL A 368 -21.60 -2.87 20.01
C VAL A 368 -22.68 -3.83 19.56
N VAL A 369 -22.64 -5.06 20.05
CA VAL A 369 -23.64 -6.09 19.77
C VAL A 369 -24.41 -6.39 21.05
N VAL A 370 -25.71 -6.14 21.03
CA VAL A 370 -26.61 -6.40 22.16
C VAL A 370 -27.49 -7.60 21.84
N PHE A 371 -27.65 -8.49 22.82
CA PHE A 371 -28.55 -9.64 22.73
C PHE A 371 -29.03 -10.04 24.11
N PHE A 372 -30.13 -10.78 24.16
CA PHE A 372 -30.81 -11.13 25.40
C PHE A 372 -31.10 -12.62 25.49
N GLN A 373 -31.21 -13.13 26.72
CA GLN A 373 -31.61 -14.50 26.98
C GLN A 373 -32.59 -14.58 28.14
N GLU A 374 -33.69 -15.29 27.95
CA GLU A 374 -34.67 -15.63 28.98
C GLU A 374 -34.38 -17.03 29.54
N ASP A 375 -33.85 -17.11 30.76
CA ASP A 375 -33.57 -18.37 31.48
C ASP A 375 -32.75 -19.42 30.69
N ARG A 376 -31.79 -18.98 29.86
CA ARG A 376 -30.95 -19.89 29.03
C ARG A 376 -29.56 -20.14 29.60
N LYS A 377 -28.84 -19.07 29.97
CA LYS A 377 -27.48 -19.20 30.51
C LYS A 377 -27.52 -19.95 31.84
N ASP A 378 -26.62 -20.92 32.00
CA ASP A 378 -26.55 -21.82 33.16
C ASP A 378 -27.77 -22.76 33.33
N ASN A 379 -28.60 -22.93 32.29
CA ASN A 379 -29.75 -23.83 32.30
C ASN A 379 -29.55 -25.01 31.33
N TYR A 380 -29.31 -26.21 31.87
CA TYR A 380 -29.09 -27.43 31.08
C TYR A 380 -30.30 -27.89 30.26
N LYS A 381 -31.49 -27.33 30.50
CA LYS A 381 -32.72 -27.64 29.75
C LYS A 381 -32.97 -26.71 28.57
N ALA A 382 -32.21 -25.63 28.44
CA ALA A 382 -32.40 -24.61 27.43
C ALA A 382 -31.17 -24.50 26.51
N ASP A 383 -31.41 -24.23 25.23
CA ASP A 383 -30.33 -23.97 24.28
C ASP A 383 -29.82 -22.53 24.44
N GLY A 384 -28.60 -22.39 24.95
CA GLY A 384 -27.90 -21.13 25.17
C GLY A 384 -27.40 -20.43 23.91
N THR A 385 -27.61 -21.00 22.71
CA THR A 385 -27.28 -20.34 21.44
C THR A 385 -28.42 -19.46 20.91
N TYR A 386 -29.63 -19.61 21.44
CA TYR A 386 -30.77 -18.77 21.08
C TYR A 386 -30.73 -17.44 21.82
N PHE A 387 -31.15 -16.39 21.12
CA PHE A 387 -31.20 -15.02 21.62
C PHE A 387 -32.61 -14.48 21.46
N ASP A 388 -33.25 -14.20 22.58
CA ASP A 388 -34.66 -13.83 22.64
C ASP A 388 -34.83 -12.37 22.20
N ASN A 389 -35.80 -12.10 21.32
CA ASN A 389 -36.05 -10.74 20.85
C ASN A 389 -36.71 -9.83 21.90
N LEU A 390 -37.25 -10.42 22.99
CA LEU A 390 -37.96 -9.78 24.10
C LEU A 390 -39.00 -8.72 23.70
N LYS A 391 -39.52 -8.78 22.48
CA LYS A 391 -40.41 -7.77 21.89
C LYS A 391 -39.82 -6.35 22.03
N ILE A 392 -38.50 -6.25 21.88
CA ILE A 392 -37.73 -5.00 21.89
C ILE A 392 -38.28 -4.06 20.80
N THR A 393 -38.50 -2.82 21.19
CA THR A 393 -38.94 -1.72 20.33
C THR A 393 -37.80 -0.76 20.01
N ASP A 394 -36.86 -0.57 20.95
CA ASP A 394 -35.71 0.29 20.73
C ASP A 394 -34.46 -0.18 21.50
N VAL A 395 -33.29 0.05 20.92
CA VAL A 395 -31.99 -0.19 21.54
C VAL A 395 -31.08 0.98 21.19
N LYS A 396 -30.64 1.73 22.21
CA LYS A 396 -29.76 2.88 22.05
C LYS A 396 -28.51 2.73 22.88
N LEU A 397 -27.37 2.98 22.24
CA LEU A 397 -26.08 3.12 22.90
C LEU A 397 -25.79 4.60 23.11
N TYR A 398 -25.45 4.95 24.33
CA TYR A 398 -24.92 6.26 24.67
C TYR A 398 -23.43 6.13 24.95
N LEU A 399 -22.64 6.85 24.17
CA LEU A 399 -21.21 7.06 24.41
C LEU A 399 -21.08 8.49 24.96
N ASN A 400 -20.89 8.61 26.28
CA ASN A 400 -21.07 9.86 27.02
C ASN A 400 -22.48 10.45 26.79
N SER A 401 -22.58 11.51 25.99
CA SER A 401 -23.81 12.23 25.70
C SER A 401 -24.34 11.99 24.28
N GLU A 402 -23.59 11.28 23.42
CA GLU A 402 -23.99 11.00 22.04
C GLU A 402 -24.71 9.65 21.94
N ALA A 403 -25.83 9.61 21.23
CA ALA A 403 -26.67 8.43 21.06
C ALA A 403 -26.47 7.75 19.70
N TYR A 404 -26.40 6.42 19.70
CA TYR A 404 -26.21 5.56 18.53
C TYR A 404 -27.22 4.40 18.57
N PRO A 405 -28.13 4.28 17.57
CA PRO A 405 -28.48 5.31 16.60
C PRO A 405 -29.12 6.54 17.26
N TYR A 406 -29.05 7.70 16.59
CA TYR A 406 -29.67 8.93 17.08
C TYR A 406 -31.20 8.85 17.07
N GLU A 407 -31.77 8.32 15.98
CA GLU A 407 -33.21 8.08 15.87
C GLU A 407 -33.60 6.74 16.49
N SER A 408 -34.84 6.65 16.98
CA SER A 408 -35.42 5.40 17.46
C SER A 408 -35.54 4.36 16.34
N LEU A 409 -35.35 3.09 16.71
CA LEU A 409 -35.50 1.98 15.78
C LEU A 409 -36.98 1.68 15.47
N ASP A 410 -37.90 1.94 16.41
CA ASP A 410 -39.35 1.71 16.28
C ASP A 410 -39.69 0.28 15.82
N LEU A 411 -39.04 -0.70 16.43
CA LEU A 411 -39.16 -2.10 16.07
C LEU A 411 -40.48 -2.70 16.56
N ASN A 412 -41.05 -3.61 15.76
CA ASN A 412 -42.16 -4.43 16.19
C ASN A 412 -42.03 -5.87 15.66
N PHE A 413 -41.60 -6.76 16.54
CA PHE A 413 -41.42 -8.18 16.20
C PHE A 413 -42.74 -8.93 15.97
N LYS A 414 -43.88 -8.46 16.52
CA LYS A 414 -45.20 -9.10 16.29
C LYS A 414 -45.68 -8.90 14.86
N THR A 415 -45.48 -7.70 14.31
CA THR A 415 -45.87 -7.32 12.94
C THR A 415 -44.74 -7.53 11.93
N ARG A 416 -43.61 -8.11 12.34
CA ARG A 416 -42.37 -8.28 11.54
C ARG A 416 -41.76 -6.96 11.03
N GLN A 417 -42.01 -5.86 11.72
CA GLN A 417 -41.42 -4.55 11.42
C GLN A 417 -40.10 -4.38 12.18
N PHE A 418 -39.09 -5.18 11.85
CA PHE A 418 -37.75 -5.09 12.47
C PHE A 418 -36.63 -4.91 11.42
N THR A 419 -36.98 -4.41 10.24
CA THR A 419 -36.06 -4.26 9.10
C THR A 419 -34.83 -3.42 9.42
N LYS A 420 -34.95 -2.38 10.25
CA LYS A 420 -33.81 -1.56 10.67
C LYS A 420 -32.76 -2.41 11.42
N ALA A 421 -33.20 -3.19 12.41
CA ALA A 421 -32.32 -4.07 13.18
C ALA A 421 -31.68 -5.17 12.29
N TYR A 422 -32.46 -5.74 11.36
CA TYR A 422 -31.92 -6.71 10.41
C TYR A 422 -30.89 -6.09 9.46
N SER A 423 -31.13 -4.88 8.93
CA SER A 423 -30.15 -4.17 8.09
C SER A 423 -28.85 -3.96 8.84
N MET A 424 -28.91 -3.46 10.07
CA MET A 424 -27.73 -3.25 10.93
C MET A 424 -26.93 -4.54 11.14
N TYR A 425 -27.61 -5.67 11.37
CA TYR A 425 -26.99 -7.00 11.45
C TYR A 425 -26.30 -7.40 10.13
N THR A 426 -26.94 -7.21 8.97
CA THR A 426 -26.34 -7.57 7.68
C THR A 426 -25.18 -6.65 7.27
N ASP A 427 -25.28 -5.35 7.59
CA ASP A 427 -24.29 -4.36 7.23
C ASP A 427 -23.03 -4.48 8.10
N PHE A 428 -23.17 -4.97 9.34
CA PHE A 428 -22.04 -5.34 10.17
C PHE A 428 -21.09 -6.29 9.46
N GLN A 429 -21.60 -7.33 8.77
CA GLN A 429 -20.75 -8.29 8.08
C GLN A 429 -19.95 -7.65 6.94
N LYS A 430 -20.59 -6.76 6.15
CA LYS A 430 -19.91 -6.01 5.08
C LYS A 430 -18.80 -5.13 5.66
N SER A 431 -19.14 -4.35 6.68
CA SER A 431 -18.28 -3.36 7.31
C SER A 431 -17.12 -4.02 8.08
N TYR A 432 -17.40 -5.05 8.87
CA TYR A 432 -16.43 -5.75 9.71
C TYR A 432 -15.49 -6.64 8.88
N LEU A 433 -16.00 -7.42 7.92
CA LEU A 433 -15.16 -8.35 7.13
C LEU A 433 -14.60 -7.74 5.84
N GLY A 434 -14.92 -6.48 5.53
CA GLY A 434 -14.50 -5.85 4.26
C GLY A 434 -15.11 -6.50 3.02
N LYS A 435 -16.29 -7.12 3.15
CA LYS A 435 -16.98 -7.76 2.02
C LYS A 435 -17.79 -6.73 1.23
N ILE A 436 -17.79 -6.86 -0.10
CA ILE A 436 -18.62 -6.03 -0.99
C ILE A 436 -20.11 -6.31 -0.78
N ASN A 437 -20.48 -7.59 -0.61
CA ASN A 437 -21.85 -8.04 -0.40
C ASN A 437 -22.01 -8.70 0.97
N SER A 438 -23.17 -8.52 1.59
CA SER A 438 -23.56 -9.26 2.81
C SER A 438 -24.09 -10.64 2.43
N GLU A 439 -23.57 -11.66 3.08
CA GLU A 439 -24.03 -13.05 3.06
C GLU A 439 -24.38 -13.42 4.51
N PRO A 440 -25.47 -12.86 5.06
CA PRO A 440 -25.82 -13.08 6.46
C PRO A 440 -26.19 -14.54 6.71
N LEU A 441 -25.75 -15.08 7.84
CA LEU A 441 -26.05 -16.45 8.23
C LEU A 441 -27.53 -16.62 8.60
N LEU A 442 -28.10 -15.62 9.29
CA LEU A 442 -29.52 -15.60 9.65
C LEU A 442 -30.29 -14.86 8.57
N ASP A 443 -31.26 -15.54 7.96
CA ASP A 443 -32.24 -14.86 7.12
C ASP A 443 -33.20 -14.00 7.95
N PHE A 444 -34.06 -13.22 7.29
CA PHE A 444 -34.99 -12.31 7.94
C PHE A 444 -35.94 -13.00 8.95
N THR A 445 -36.29 -14.27 8.70
CA THR A 445 -37.20 -15.02 9.58
C THR A 445 -36.44 -15.61 10.76
N ALA A 446 -35.27 -16.21 10.51
CA ALA A 446 -34.38 -16.78 11.52
C ALA A 446 -33.88 -15.71 12.49
N PHE A 447 -33.60 -14.49 12.01
CA PHE A 447 -33.19 -13.36 12.84
C PHE A 447 -34.19 -13.05 13.95
N ALA A 448 -35.50 -13.15 13.70
CA ALA A 448 -36.52 -12.91 14.72
C ALA A 448 -36.43 -13.87 15.92
N SER A 449 -35.89 -15.08 15.70
CA SER A 449 -35.67 -16.10 16.74
C SER A 449 -34.29 -16.04 17.41
N ARG A 450 -33.37 -15.25 16.84
CA ARG A 450 -31.98 -15.08 17.30
C ARG A 450 -31.57 -13.63 17.09
N ALA A 451 -32.28 -12.72 17.77
CA ALA A 451 -32.15 -11.28 17.51
C ALA A 451 -30.80 -10.76 18.03
N LEU A 452 -30.02 -10.19 17.11
CA LEU A 452 -28.74 -9.55 17.40
C LEU A 452 -28.84 -8.07 17.01
N PHE A 453 -28.80 -7.18 17.99
CA PHE A 453 -28.86 -5.74 17.77
C PHE A 453 -27.44 -5.20 17.64
N VAL A 454 -26.98 -4.99 16.39
CA VAL A 454 -25.63 -4.49 16.12
C VAL A 454 -25.66 -2.99 15.91
N ILE A 455 -24.85 -2.25 16.66
CA ILE A 455 -24.72 -0.80 16.58
C ILE A 455 -23.34 -0.48 16.03
N ASP A 456 -23.30 0.22 14.89
CA ASP A 456 -22.06 0.68 14.27
C ASP A 456 -21.66 2.04 14.85
N CYS A 457 -20.53 2.08 15.55
CA CYS A 457 -19.95 3.26 16.15
C CYS A 457 -18.63 3.66 15.46
N SER A 458 -18.28 3.02 14.33
CA SER A 458 -17.01 3.27 13.63
C SER A 458 -16.84 4.75 13.26
N LYS A 459 -17.95 5.45 12.98
CA LYS A 459 -17.99 6.88 12.58
C LYS A 459 -18.18 7.86 13.74
N GLN A 460 -17.80 7.49 14.96
CA GLN A 460 -17.80 8.39 16.11
C GLN A 460 -17.01 9.69 15.88
N ASN A 461 -17.46 10.74 16.56
CA ASN A 461 -16.86 12.07 16.55
C ASN A 461 -15.42 12.05 17.09
N GLU A 462 -14.48 12.71 16.39
CA GLU A 462 -13.07 12.78 16.80
C GLU A 462 -12.85 13.54 18.12
N ALA A 463 -13.79 14.38 18.55
CA ALA A 463 -13.70 15.12 19.81
C ALA A 463 -13.71 14.22 21.07
N LEU A 464 -14.05 12.93 20.92
CA LEU A 464 -14.03 11.94 22.01
C LEU A 464 -12.62 11.39 22.33
N LYS A 465 -11.57 11.85 21.62
CA LYS A 465 -10.19 11.29 21.66
C LYS A 465 -9.44 11.38 23.01
N SER A 466 -9.90 12.12 24.03
CA SER A 466 -9.08 12.41 25.22
C SER A 466 -9.72 12.11 26.59
N ASN A 467 -10.96 11.63 26.65
CA ASN A 467 -11.67 11.43 27.91
C ASN A 467 -12.15 9.98 28.07
N VAL A 468 -12.26 9.53 29.31
CA VAL A 468 -12.96 8.28 29.65
C VAL A 468 -14.38 8.35 29.09
N ILE A 469 -14.74 7.38 28.25
CA ILE A 469 -16.05 7.24 27.60
C ILE A 469 -16.95 6.42 28.52
N ASP A 470 -18.01 7.03 29.02
CA ASP A 470 -19.07 6.32 29.75
C ASP A 470 -19.98 5.61 28.73
N VAL A 471 -19.97 4.27 28.76
CA VAL A 471 -20.75 3.42 27.85
C VAL A 471 -22.05 3.03 28.55
N LYS A 472 -23.17 3.55 28.08
CA LYS A 472 -24.51 3.21 28.58
C LYS A 472 -25.38 2.62 27.47
N LEU A 473 -26.19 1.64 27.82
CA LEU A 473 -27.20 1.07 26.94
C LEU A 473 -28.59 1.37 27.50
N GLU A 474 -29.51 1.73 26.62
CA GLU A 474 -30.92 1.89 26.91
C GLU A 474 -31.71 0.90 26.05
N PHE A 475 -32.62 0.19 26.71
CA PHE A 475 -33.48 -0.82 26.09
C PHE A 475 -34.93 -0.45 26.32
N GLU A 476 -35.75 -0.57 25.28
CA GLU A 476 -37.20 -0.43 25.38
C GLU A 476 -37.91 -1.63 24.74
N SER A 477 -38.99 -2.09 25.36
CA SER A 477 -39.81 -3.21 24.91
C SER A 477 -41.30 -2.87 24.97
N SER A 478 -42.08 -3.54 24.13
CA SER A 478 -43.55 -3.35 24.11
C SER A 478 -44.26 -3.93 25.34
N GLU A 479 -43.63 -4.86 26.04
CA GLU A 479 -44.12 -5.53 27.25
C GLU A 479 -43.03 -5.56 28.31
N ASN A 480 -43.37 -5.84 29.57
CA ASN A 480 -42.38 -5.93 30.64
C ASN A 480 -41.38 -7.06 30.35
N PHE A 481 -40.10 -6.84 30.65
CA PHE A 481 -39.09 -7.90 30.54
C PHE A 481 -39.46 -9.11 31.42
N PRO A 482 -39.45 -10.35 30.88
CA PRO A 482 -39.74 -11.56 31.65
C PRO A 482 -38.80 -11.76 32.84
N GLU A 483 -39.23 -12.56 33.82
CA GLU A 483 -38.33 -12.96 34.92
C GLU A 483 -37.14 -13.77 34.40
N ASN A 484 -36.02 -13.75 35.12
CA ASN A 484 -34.78 -14.47 34.75
C ASN A 484 -34.20 -14.07 33.38
N THR A 485 -34.51 -12.87 32.91
CA THR A 485 -33.95 -12.33 31.67
C THR A 485 -32.61 -11.66 31.93
N ARG A 486 -31.60 -12.08 31.18
CA ARG A 486 -30.25 -11.49 31.17
C ARG A 486 -30.03 -10.70 29.89
N ALA A 487 -29.35 -9.56 30.00
CA ALA A 487 -28.89 -8.79 28.84
C ALA A 487 -27.37 -8.93 28.68
N PHE A 488 -26.92 -9.06 27.45
CA PHE A 488 -25.51 -9.14 27.11
C PHE A 488 -25.15 -8.05 26.12
N CYS A 489 -23.93 -7.55 26.26
CA CYS A 489 -23.34 -6.59 25.35
C CYS A 489 -21.94 -7.05 25.01
N ILE A 490 -21.62 -7.20 23.72
CA ILE A 490 -20.26 -7.35 23.25
C ILE A 490 -19.81 -6.02 22.69
N ILE A 491 -18.72 -5.49 23.22
CA ILE A 491 -18.05 -4.32 22.68
C ILE A 491 -16.85 -4.80 21.89
N ILE A 492 -16.76 -4.35 20.64
CA ILE A 492 -15.68 -4.67 19.72
C ILE A 492 -14.78 -3.45 19.61
N TYR A 493 -13.52 -3.60 20.04
CA TYR A 493 -12.49 -2.56 19.96
C TYR A 493 -11.48 -2.91 18.88
N ASP A 494 -10.93 -1.89 18.23
CA ASP A 494 -9.65 -2.04 17.53
C ASP A 494 -8.53 -1.92 18.56
N ARG A 495 -7.64 -2.92 18.61
CA ARG A 495 -6.48 -2.93 19.50
C ARG A 495 -5.22 -2.99 18.68
N VAL A 496 -4.22 -2.23 19.11
CA VAL A 496 -2.87 -2.34 18.60
C VAL A 496 -1.95 -2.61 19.77
N MET A 497 -1.32 -3.78 19.73
CA MET A 497 -0.25 -4.11 20.66
C MET A 497 1.08 -3.93 19.95
N GLU A 498 1.94 -3.14 20.57
CA GLU A 498 3.36 -3.11 20.25
C GLU A 498 4.00 -4.29 20.98
N TYR A 499 4.48 -5.24 20.21
CA TYR A 499 5.34 -6.27 20.72
C TYR A 499 6.76 -5.88 20.37
N LEU A 500 7.54 -5.56 21.41
CA LEU A 500 8.99 -5.45 21.29
C LEU A 500 9.51 -6.87 21.44
N PRO A 501 9.81 -7.53 20.31
CA PRO A 501 10.12 -8.93 20.37
C PRO A 501 11.33 -9.11 21.30
N LEU A 502 12.28 -8.20 21.19
CA LEU A 502 13.62 -8.30 21.73
C LEU A 502 13.71 -8.08 23.26
N SER A 503 12.75 -7.39 23.88
CA SER A 503 12.74 -7.21 25.34
C SER A 503 11.65 -8.04 26.04
N GLY A 504 10.85 -8.77 25.27
CA GLY A 504 9.62 -9.41 25.74
C GLY A 504 8.56 -8.42 26.23
N HIS A 505 8.76 -7.11 26.04
CA HIS A 505 7.82 -6.10 26.48
C HIS A 505 6.66 -6.01 25.49
N VAL A 506 5.46 -6.21 26.01
CA VAL A 506 4.21 -5.96 25.29
C VAL A 506 3.64 -4.65 25.82
N ARG A 507 3.39 -3.70 24.92
CA ARG A 507 2.75 -2.43 25.24
C ARG A 507 1.45 -2.33 24.47
N THR A 508 0.37 -1.97 25.15
CA THR A 508 -0.87 -1.59 24.48
C THR A 508 -0.71 -0.14 24.00
N LEU A 509 -0.90 0.09 22.71
CA LEU A 509 -0.88 1.43 22.13
C LEU A 509 -2.28 2.01 21.97
N ILE A 510 -3.25 1.16 21.60
CA ILE A 510 -4.66 1.48 21.38
C ILE A 510 -5.53 0.43 22.08
#